data_AF-A0A643AU94-F1
#
_entry.id   AF-A0A643AU94-F1
#
_cell.length_a   1.000
_cell.length_b   1.000
_cell.length_c   1.000
_cell.angle_alpha   90.00
_cell.angle_beta   90.00
_cell.angle_gamma   90.00
#
_symmetry.space_group_name_H-M   'P 1'
#
loop_
_entity.id
_entity.type
_entity.pdbx_description
1 polymer ?
#
loop_
_entity_poly.entity_id
_entity_poly.type
_entity_poly.pdbx_seq_one_letter_code
_entity_poly.pdbx_strand_id
1 'polypeptide(L)'
;AEHKQFLVKVLIPLHTVRSLSLFHAQLAYCIVQFLEKDPSLTEPVIRGLMKFWPQTCSQKEVMFLRELEEILDVIEPSQFVKIQEPLFKQIAKWRKGPPWNNEYIMSLIDENSIVILPIMFSSLYRISKEHWNPDIVALVYNVLKAFMEMNSTMFDELTATFKSDRQREKKKEKESE
;
A
#
# COMPACT_ATOMS: atom_id res chain seq x y z
N ALA A 1 20.80 2.58 21.13
CA ALA A 1 20.43 4.00 20.85
C ALA A 1 21.05 4.50 19.55
N GLU A 2 22.37 4.35 19.37
CA GLU A 2 23.08 4.80 18.15
C GLU A 2 22.58 4.13 16.86
N HIS A 3 22.43 2.80 16.85
CA HIS A 3 21.94 2.06 15.66
C HIS A 3 20.54 2.49 15.20
N LYS A 4 19.64 2.83 16.14
CA LYS A 4 18.31 3.38 15.83
C LYS A 4 18.41 4.77 15.22
N GLN A 5 19.32 5.61 15.71
CA GLN A 5 19.57 6.92 15.12
C GLN A 5 20.18 6.80 13.73
N PHE A 6 21.10 5.85 13.53
CA PHE A 6 21.69 5.57 12.23
C PHE A 6 20.62 5.16 11.21
N LEU A 7 19.73 4.22 11.57
CA LEU A 7 18.60 3.83 10.73
C LEU A 7 17.74 5.04 10.33
N VAL A 8 17.27 5.81 11.32
CA VAL A 8 16.29 6.88 11.09
C VAL A 8 16.90 8.12 10.42
N LYS A 9 18.14 8.48 10.76
CA LYS A 9 18.80 9.70 10.29
C LYS A 9 19.69 9.50 9.08
N VAL A 10 20.09 8.27 8.76
CA VAL A 10 21.00 7.97 7.64
C VAL A 10 20.34 7.05 6.64
N LEU A 11 19.97 5.83 7.02
CA LEU A 11 19.48 4.84 6.06
C LEU A 11 18.16 5.24 5.40
N ILE A 12 17.15 5.68 6.18
CA ILE A 12 15.86 6.10 5.62
C ILE A 12 16.04 7.30 4.65
N PRO A 13 16.77 8.38 5.00
CA PRO A 13 16.99 9.50 4.06
C PRO A 13 17.73 9.13 2.76
N LEU A 14 18.53 8.05 2.72
CA LEU A 14 19.23 7.65 1.49
C LEU A 14 18.27 7.31 0.33
N HIS A 15 17.02 6.94 0.61
CA HIS A 15 15.99 6.71 -0.41
C HIS A 15 15.66 7.97 -1.25
N THR A 16 15.99 9.16 -0.72
CA THR A 16 15.71 10.43 -1.42
C THR A 16 16.68 10.73 -2.56
N VAL A 17 17.89 10.16 -2.55
CA VAL A 17 18.96 10.56 -3.50
C VAL A 17 18.63 10.13 -4.93
N ARG A 18 19.05 10.91 -5.93
CA ARG A 18 18.69 10.66 -7.34
C ARG A 18 19.21 9.30 -7.86
N SER A 19 20.41 8.91 -7.45
CA SER A 19 21.10 7.68 -7.86
C SER A 19 20.72 6.44 -7.04
N LEU A 20 19.56 6.43 -6.39
CA LEU A 20 19.09 5.31 -5.55
C LEU A 20 19.18 3.96 -6.27
N SER A 21 18.91 3.91 -7.57
CA SER A 21 18.96 2.68 -8.38
C SER A 21 20.30 1.96 -8.35
N LEU A 22 21.41 2.66 -8.05
CA LEU A 22 22.74 2.05 -7.99
C LEU A 22 22.96 1.17 -6.76
N PHE A 23 22.21 1.40 -5.68
CA PHE A 23 22.45 0.76 -4.39
C PHE A 23 21.18 0.35 -3.62
N HIS A 24 20.01 0.46 -4.25
CA HIS A 24 18.73 0.21 -3.60
C HIS A 24 18.62 -1.19 -3.01
N ALA A 25 19.04 -2.23 -3.73
CA ALA A 25 18.95 -3.60 -3.24
C ALA A 25 19.75 -3.79 -1.94
N GLN A 26 20.93 -3.19 -1.84
CA GLN A 26 21.78 -3.22 -0.66
C GLN A 26 21.15 -2.40 0.48
N LEU A 27 20.53 -1.27 0.17
CA LEU A 27 19.83 -0.46 1.16
C LEU A 27 18.60 -1.18 1.73
N ALA A 28 17.73 -1.72 0.87
CA ALA A 28 16.56 -2.50 1.26
C ALA A 28 16.96 -3.71 2.12
N TYR A 29 17.99 -4.45 1.72
CA TYR A 29 18.55 -5.53 2.52
C TYR A 29 18.98 -5.05 3.91
N CYS A 30 19.68 -3.91 4.00
CA CYS A 30 20.05 -3.34 5.30
C CYS A 30 18.80 -3.02 6.15
N ILE A 31 17.78 -2.40 5.56
CA ILE A 31 16.52 -2.08 6.26
C ILE A 31 15.86 -3.35 6.81
N VAL A 32 15.68 -4.38 5.97
CA VAL A 32 15.09 -5.67 6.39
C VAL A 32 15.88 -6.29 7.54
N GLN A 33 17.22 -6.32 7.45
CA GLN A 33 18.10 -6.82 8.51
C GLN A 33 17.98 -6.04 9.83
N PHE A 34 17.65 -4.74 9.79
CA PHE A 34 17.35 -3.97 11.00
C PHE A 34 16.02 -4.41 11.63
N LEU A 35 15.01 -4.69 10.80
CA LEU A 35 13.67 -5.08 11.26
C LEU A 35 13.64 -6.50 11.82
N GLU A 36 14.36 -7.44 11.21
CA GLU A 36 14.50 -8.81 11.73
C GLU A 36 15.15 -8.83 13.12
N LYS A 37 16.06 -7.89 13.39
CA LYS A 37 16.73 -7.77 14.69
C LYS A 37 15.91 -7.03 15.74
N ASP A 38 15.13 -6.03 15.32
CA ASP A 38 14.29 -5.23 16.20
C ASP A 38 13.00 -4.80 15.47
N PRO A 39 11.92 -5.61 15.58
CA PRO A 39 10.63 -5.31 14.95
C PRO A 39 9.98 -4.01 15.43
N SER A 40 10.40 -3.45 16.57
CA SER A 40 9.90 -2.15 17.05
C SER A 40 10.29 -0.98 16.13
N LEU A 41 11.24 -1.21 15.21
CA LEU A 41 11.70 -0.24 14.23
C LEU A 41 10.84 -0.19 12.96
N THR A 42 9.90 -1.12 12.78
CA THR A 42 9.03 -1.17 11.59
C THR A 42 8.24 0.11 11.41
N GLU A 43 7.57 0.59 12.47
CA GLU A 43 6.75 1.79 12.39
C GLU A 43 7.55 3.04 11.93
N PRO A 44 8.69 3.40 12.55
CA PRO A 44 9.46 4.55 12.08
C PRO A 44 10.03 4.36 10.66
N VAL A 45 10.38 3.13 10.25
CA VAL A 45 10.81 2.83 8.87
C VAL A 45 9.69 3.09 7.88
N ILE A 46 8.52 2.46 8.07
CA ILE A 46 7.38 2.62 7.16
C ILE A 46 6.96 4.08 7.08
N ARG A 47 6.82 4.78 8.23
CA ARG A 47 6.49 6.22 8.23
C ARG A 47 7.54 7.06 7.51
N GLY A 48 8.82 6.70 7.63
CA GLY A 48 9.92 7.32 6.91
C GLY A 48 9.82 7.15 5.39
N LEU A 49 9.57 5.92 4.93
CA LEU A 49 9.35 5.62 3.51
C LEU A 49 8.12 6.34 2.97
N MET A 50 7.01 6.36 3.71
CA MET A 50 5.80 7.11 3.34
C MET A 50 6.07 8.62 3.20
N LYS A 51 6.88 9.19 4.10
CA LYS A 51 7.29 10.61 4.04
C LYS A 51 8.10 10.92 2.77
N PHE A 52 8.92 9.97 2.32
CA PHE A 52 9.78 10.12 1.16
C PHE A 52 9.22 9.50 -0.12
N TRP A 53 7.92 9.18 -0.14
CA TRP A 53 7.29 8.54 -1.28
C TRP A 53 7.53 9.31 -2.58
N PRO A 54 8.06 8.69 -3.63
CA PRO A 54 8.37 9.36 -4.89
C PRO A 54 7.07 9.77 -5.61
N GLN A 55 6.94 11.06 -5.95
CA GLN A 55 5.76 11.58 -6.65
C GLN A 55 5.97 11.75 -8.16
N THR A 56 7.22 11.90 -8.60
CA THR A 56 7.56 12.28 -9.98
C THR A 56 8.41 11.24 -10.72
N CYS A 57 8.83 10.17 -10.04
CA CYS A 57 9.71 9.14 -10.60
C CYS A 57 9.09 7.75 -10.46
N SER A 58 8.50 7.26 -11.55
CA SER A 58 7.83 5.94 -11.59
C SER A 58 8.76 4.77 -11.30
N GLN A 59 10.03 4.86 -11.71
CA GLN A 59 11.02 3.83 -11.42
C GLN A 59 11.29 3.73 -9.91
N LYS A 60 11.45 4.87 -9.22
CA LYS A 60 11.60 4.89 -7.76
C LYS A 60 10.35 4.39 -7.04
N GLU A 61 9.17 4.71 -7.56
CA GLU A 61 7.92 4.21 -6.99
C GLU A 61 7.86 2.68 -7.01
N VAL A 62 8.27 2.05 -8.13
CA VAL A 62 8.39 0.59 -8.22
C VAL A 62 9.42 0.04 -7.22
N MET A 63 10.54 0.74 -7.02
CA MET A 63 11.57 0.32 -6.07
C MET A 63 11.05 0.35 -4.61
N PHE A 64 10.38 1.45 -4.22
CA PHE A 64 9.75 1.57 -2.89
C PHE A 64 8.70 0.49 -2.65
N LEU A 65 7.89 0.17 -3.66
CA LEU A 65 6.88 -0.87 -3.54
C LEU A 65 7.49 -2.26 -3.33
N ARG A 66 8.58 -2.57 -4.03
CA ARG A 66 9.32 -3.83 -3.84
C ARG A 66 9.94 -3.92 -2.44
N GLU A 67 10.58 -2.83 -1.99
CA GLU A 67 11.13 -2.79 -0.63
C GLU A 67 10.02 -2.92 0.43
N LEU A 68 8.87 -2.28 0.23
CA LEU A 68 7.72 -2.46 1.12
C LEU A 68 7.23 -3.91 1.15
N GLU A 69 7.19 -4.58 0.00
CA GLU A 69 6.83 -6.00 -0.08
C GLU A 69 7.81 -6.86 0.73
N GLU A 70 9.12 -6.65 0.58
CA GLU A 70 10.16 -7.32 1.36
C GLU A 70 10.02 -7.06 2.87
N ILE A 71 9.70 -5.82 3.27
CA ILE A 71 9.45 -5.47 4.68
C ILE A 71 8.19 -6.15 5.21
N LEU A 72 7.12 -6.19 4.42
CA LEU A 72 5.86 -6.83 4.81
C LEU A 72 5.97 -8.35 4.86
N ASP A 73 6.91 -8.97 4.15
CA ASP A 73 7.17 -10.41 4.21
C ASP A 73 7.73 -10.84 5.58
N VAL A 74 8.43 -9.95 6.28
CA VAL A 74 9.03 -10.21 7.60
C VAL A 74 8.34 -9.47 8.76
N ILE A 75 7.28 -8.71 8.48
CA ILE A 75 6.62 -7.89 9.50
C ILE A 75 5.90 -8.76 10.52
N GLU A 76 6.02 -8.46 11.82
CA GLU A 76 5.14 -9.07 12.81
C GLU A 76 3.71 -8.51 12.73
N PRO A 77 2.65 -9.33 12.93
CA PRO A 77 1.26 -8.84 12.92
C PRO A 77 1.04 -7.68 13.91
N SER A 78 1.70 -7.73 15.06
CA SER A 78 1.65 -6.68 16.09
C SER A 78 2.13 -5.31 15.60
N GLN A 79 3.08 -5.29 14.67
CA GLN A 79 3.60 -4.06 14.05
C GLN A 79 2.76 -3.65 12.86
N PHE A 80 2.26 -4.61 12.08
CA PHE A 80 1.38 -4.36 10.94
C PHE A 80 0.15 -3.54 11.35
N VAL A 81 -0.49 -3.90 12.47
CA VAL A 81 -1.68 -3.18 12.98
C VAL A 81 -1.41 -1.70 13.23
N LYS A 82 -0.17 -1.30 13.56
CA LYS A 82 0.19 0.10 13.81
C LYS A 82 0.35 0.93 12.53
N ILE A 83 0.65 0.26 11.40
CA ILE A 83 1.00 0.91 10.14
C ILE A 83 -0.02 0.68 9.03
N GLN A 84 -0.95 -0.26 9.17
CA GLN A 84 -1.89 -0.66 8.12
C GLN A 84 -2.66 0.52 7.53
N GLU A 85 -3.22 1.41 8.35
CA GLU A 85 -4.03 2.51 7.86
C GLU A 85 -3.21 3.52 7.02
N PRO A 86 -2.10 4.11 7.52
CA PRO A 86 -1.31 5.03 6.71
C PRO A 86 -0.67 4.35 5.49
N LEU A 87 -0.24 3.09 5.62
CA LEU A 87 0.34 2.32 4.52
C LEU A 87 -0.69 2.12 3.40
N PHE A 88 -1.86 1.56 3.70
CA PHE A 88 -2.87 1.27 2.69
C PHE A 88 -3.52 2.53 2.13
N LYS A 89 -3.59 3.63 2.88
CA LYS A 89 -3.94 4.94 2.31
C LYS A 89 -2.95 5.41 1.25
N GLN A 90 -1.67 5.09 1.40
CA GLN A 90 -0.67 5.42 0.38
C GLN A 90 -0.76 4.45 -0.81
N ILE A 91 -0.89 3.15 -0.56
CA ILE A 91 -1.06 2.15 -1.63
C ILE A 91 -2.33 2.40 -2.44
N ALA A 92 -3.43 2.81 -1.81
CA ALA A 92 -4.68 3.15 -2.49
C ALA A 92 -4.52 4.28 -3.52
N LYS A 93 -3.55 5.19 -3.35
CA LYS A 93 -3.27 6.24 -4.34
C LYS A 93 -2.56 5.69 -5.58
N TRP A 94 -1.91 4.53 -5.46
CA TRP A 94 -1.16 3.94 -6.55
C TRP A 94 -2.10 3.36 -7.61
N ARG A 95 -1.94 3.83 -8.85
CA ARG A 95 -2.89 3.56 -9.93
C ARG A 95 -2.64 2.26 -10.71
N LYS A 96 -1.48 1.63 -10.51
CA LYS A 96 -1.10 0.42 -11.25
C LYS A 96 -1.54 -0.89 -10.58
N GLY A 97 -2.14 -0.81 -9.38
CA GLY A 97 -2.65 -1.95 -8.62
C GLY A 97 -1.53 -2.71 -7.89
N PRO A 98 -1.71 -3.10 -6.61
CA PRO A 98 -0.67 -3.70 -5.78
C PRO A 98 -0.14 -5.04 -6.35
N PRO A 99 1.16 -5.37 -6.24
CA PRO A 99 1.68 -6.68 -6.61
C PRO A 99 1.46 -7.70 -5.47
N TRP A 100 0.27 -7.75 -4.86
CA TRP A 100 0.03 -8.64 -3.72
C TRP A 100 -0.25 -10.06 -4.19
N ASN A 101 0.81 -10.79 -4.54
CA ASN A 101 0.76 -12.23 -4.74
C ASN A 101 1.37 -13.00 -3.55
N ASN A 102 1.79 -12.30 -2.50
CA ASN A 102 2.40 -12.89 -1.31
C ASN A 102 1.31 -13.39 -0.34
N GLU A 103 1.32 -14.70 -0.04
CA GLU A 103 0.34 -15.35 0.83
C GLU A 103 0.32 -14.78 2.25
N TYR A 104 1.50 -14.43 2.80
CA TYR A 104 1.60 -13.85 4.14
C TYR A 104 1.02 -12.44 4.21
N ILE A 105 1.30 -11.61 3.20
CA ILE A 105 0.67 -10.27 3.12
C ILE A 105 -0.84 -10.41 3.00
N MET A 106 -1.33 -11.39 2.23
CA MET A 106 -2.75 -11.63 2.08
C MET A 106 -3.41 -12.10 3.39
N SER A 107 -2.74 -12.94 4.20
CA SER A 107 -3.27 -13.32 5.52
C SER A 107 -3.33 -12.13 6.48
N LEU A 108 -2.31 -11.25 6.47
CA LEU A 108 -2.34 -10.02 7.26
C LEU A 108 -3.51 -9.10 6.85
N ILE A 109 -3.81 -9.02 5.55
CA ILE A 109 -4.94 -8.25 5.04
C ILE A 109 -6.26 -8.86 5.47
N ASP A 110 -6.41 -10.18 5.42
CA ASP A 110 -7.63 -10.89 5.82
C ASP A 110 -7.96 -10.64 7.31
N GLU A 111 -6.98 -10.85 8.19
CA GLU A 111 -7.09 -10.60 9.63
C GLU A 111 -7.47 -9.15 9.97
N ASN A 112 -7.15 -8.21 9.08
CA ASN A 112 -7.37 -6.77 9.26
C ASN A 112 -8.36 -6.19 8.23
N SER A 113 -9.17 -7.05 7.62
CA SER A 113 -10.06 -6.71 6.50
C SER A 113 -11.01 -5.55 6.83
N ILE A 114 -11.50 -5.49 8.07
CA ILE A 114 -12.39 -4.43 8.57
C ILE A 114 -11.81 -3.02 8.38
N VAL A 115 -10.49 -2.87 8.51
CA VAL A 115 -9.79 -1.58 8.35
C VAL A 115 -9.34 -1.39 6.90
N ILE A 116 -8.81 -2.43 6.27
CA ILE A 116 -8.14 -2.34 4.97
C ILE A 116 -9.12 -2.25 3.80
N LEU A 117 -10.21 -3.04 3.81
CA LEU A 117 -11.18 -3.04 2.70
C LEU A 117 -11.71 -1.63 2.42
N PRO A 118 -12.26 -0.89 3.41
CA PRO A 118 -12.84 0.44 3.15
C PRO A 118 -11.84 1.43 2.56
N ILE A 119 -10.56 1.35 2.95
CA ILE A 119 -9.49 2.23 2.46
C ILE A 119 -9.19 1.97 0.98
N MET A 120 -9.09 0.69 0.61
CA MET A 120 -8.66 0.27 -0.72
C MET A 120 -9.82 0.22 -1.73
N PHE A 121 -11.04 -0.08 -1.27
CA PHE A 121 -12.18 -0.42 -2.10
C PHE A 121 -12.46 0.63 -3.18
N SER A 122 -12.61 1.89 -2.80
CA SER A 122 -12.96 2.97 -3.74
C SER A 122 -11.94 3.12 -4.88
N SER A 123 -10.65 2.95 -4.57
CA SER A 123 -9.58 3.05 -5.58
C SER A 123 -9.63 1.85 -6.53
N LEU A 124 -9.63 0.63 -5.98
CA LEU A 124 -9.65 -0.61 -6.76
C LEU A 124 -10.92 -0.73 -7.60
N TYR A 125 -12.08 -0.43 -7.02
CA TYR A 125 -13.35 -0.50 -7.73
C TYR A 125 -13.39 0.49 -8.90
N ARG A 126 -12.86 1.72 -8.74
CA ARG A 126 -12.71 2.67 -9.85
C ARG A 126 -11.79 2.14 -10.94
N ILE A 127 -10.61 1.62 -10.57
CA ILE A 127 -9.64 1.05 -11.53
C ILE A 127 -10.28 -0.08 -12.33
N SER A 128 -11.04 -0.98 -11.69
CA SER A 128 -11.70 -2.10 -12.37
C SER A 128 -12.77 -1.71 -13.41
N LYS A 129 -13.25 -0.46 -13.37
CA LYS A 129 -14.29 0.06 -14.28
C LYS A 129 -13.77 1.04 -15.33
N GLU A 130 -12.69 1.76 -15.04
CA GLU A 130 -12.28 2.93 -15.83
C GLU A 130 -10.85 2.83 -16.38
N HIS A 131 -10.06 1.85 -15.94
CA HIS A 131 -8.67 1.75 -16.36
C HIS A 131 -8.54 1.23 -17.80
N TRP A 132 -7.66 1.86 -18.58
CA TRP A 132 -7.49 1.59 -20.01
C TRP A 132 -6.72 0.29 -20.30
N ASN A 133 -5.83 -0.13 -19.40
CA ASN A 133 -5.04 -1.34 -19.56
C ASN A 133 -5.79 -2.56 -18.99
N PRO A 134 -6.14 -3.56 -19.83
CA PRO A 134 -6.89 -4.75 -19.41
C PRO A 134 -6.13 -5.65 -18.43
N ASP A 135 -4.80 -5.70 -18.48
CA ASP A 135 -3.99 -6.53 -17.57
C ASP A 135 -4.06 -5.98 -16.14
N ILE A 136 -4.00 -4.65 -16.00
CA ILE A 136 -4.19 -3.98 -14.70
C ILE A 136 -5.61 -4.21 -14.19
N VAL A 137 -6.62 -4.15 -15.07
CA VAL A 137 -8.01 -4.43 -14.72
C VAL A 137 -8.15 -5.87 -14.21
N ALA A 138 -7.55 -6.86 -14.88
CA ALA A 138 -7.56 -8.26 -14.45
C ALA A 138 -6.89 -8.46 -13.08
N LEU A 139 -5.72 -7.84 -12.86
CA LEU A 139 -5.03 -7.89 -11.57
C LEU A 139 -5.91 -7.33 -10.44
N VAL A 140 -6.52 -6.17 -10.67
CA VAL A 140 -7.40 -5.53 -9.68
C VAL A 140 -8.67 -6.36 -9.43
N TYR A 141 -9.21 -7.03 -10.45
CA TYR A 141 -10.33 -7.96 -10.25
C TYR A 141 -9.95 -9.13 -9.34
N ASN A 142 -8.75 -9.67 -9.45
CA ASN A 142 -8.28 -10.72 -8.54
C ASN A 142 -8.23 -10.24 -7.09
N VAL A 143 -7.72 -9.01 -6.86
CA VAL A 143 -7.68 -8.40 -5.52
C VAL A 143 -9.10 -8.15 -4.98
N LEU A 144 -10.01 -7.61 -5.81
CA LEU A 144 -11.40 -7.39 -5.42
C LEU A 144 -12.13 -8.70 -5.10
N LYS A 145 -11.85 -9.76 -5.85
CA LYS A 145 -12.39 -11.10 -5.58
C LYS A 145 -11.89 -11.64 -4.24
N ALA A 146 -10.59 -11.51 -3.96
CA ALA A 146 -10.04 -11.89 -2.66
C ALA A 146 -10.70 -11.09 -1.51
N PHE A 147 -10.90 -9.78 -1.68
CA PHE A 147 -11.59 -8.96 -0.67
C PHE A 147 -13.05 -9.38 -0.43
N MET A 148 -13.75 -9.78 -1.49
CA MET A 148 -15.10 -10.33 -1.36
C MET A 148 -15.10 -11.68 -0.63
N GLU A 149 -14.09 -12.53 -0.85
CA GLU A 149 -13.93 -13.80 -0.15
C GLU A 149 -13.58 -13.61 1.33
N MET A 150 -12.77 -12.60 1.67
CA MET A 150 -12.41 -12.23 3.05
C MET A 150 -13.62 -11.70 3.83
N ASN A 151 -14.38 -10.76 3.25
CA ASN A 151 -15.55 -10.16 3.93
C ASN A 151 -16.63 -9.72 2.93
N SER A 152 -17.48 -10.67 2.55
CA SER A 152 -18.55 -10.45 1.56
C SER A 152 -19.56 -9.38 1.99
N THR A 153 -19.93 -9.37 3.28
CA THR A 153 -20.93 -8.43 3.82
C THR A 153 -20.42 -6.99 3.71
N MET A 154 -19.20 -6.72 4.17
CA MET A 154 -18.59 -5.40 4.06
C MET A 154 -18.36 -5.01 2.59
N PHE A 155 -17.96 -5.96 1.74
CA PHE A 155 -17.77 -5.70 0.31
C PHE A 155 -19.07 -5.23 -0.36
N ASP A 156 -20.20 -5.86 -0.04
CA ASP A 156 -21.51 -5.50 -0.57
C ASP A 156 -21.96 -4.10 -0.07
N GLU A 157 -21.76 -3.81 1.21
CA GLU A 157 -22.04 -2.49 1.81
C GLU A 157 -21.22 -1.38 1.15
N LEU A 158 -19.91 -1.59 0.96
CA LEU A 158 -19.02 -0.65 0.29
C LEU A 158 -19.42 -0.46 -1.18
N THR A 159 -19.82 -1.54 -1.86
CA THR A 159 -20.31 -1.47 -3.24
C THR A 159 -21.59 -0.65 -3.36
N ALA A 160 -22.54 -0.83 -2.43
CA ALA A 160 -23.78 -0.06 -2.39
C ALA A 160 -23.49 1.43 -2.15
N THR A 161 -22.66 1.73 -1.14
CA THR A 161 -22.27 3.09 -0.77
C THR A 161 -21.56 3.82 -1.92
N PHE A 162 -20.61 3.16 -2.56
CA PHE A 162 -19.88 3.73 -3.70
C PHE A 162 -20.81 4.06 -4.88
N LYS A 163 -21.77 3.17 -5.17
CA LYS A 163 -22.76 3.41 -6.24
C LYS A 163 -23.67 4.59 -5.90
N SER A 164 -24.13 4.72 -4.65
CA SER A 164 -24.98 5.84 -4.25
C SER A 164 -24.23 7.17 -4.29
N ASP A 165 -22.98 7.21 -3.82
CA ASP A 165 -22.16 8.43 -3.83
C ASP A 165 -21.90 8.92 -5.25
N ARG A 166 -21.56 8.00 -6.16
CA ARG A 166 -21.33 8.33 -7.58
C ARG A 166 -22.60 8.83 -8.27
N GLN A 167 -23.78 8.32 -7.92
CA GLN A 167 -25.04 8.86 -8.45
C GLN A 167 -25.31 10.27 -7.93
N ARG A 168 -24.97 10.54 -6.66
CA ARG A 168 -25.12 11.85 -6.05
C ARG A 168 -24.17 12.88 -6.65
N GLU A 169 -22.92 12.51 -6.90
CA GLU A 169 -21.93 13.35 -7.60
C GLU A 169 -22.40 13.73 -9.00
N LYS A 170 -22.83 12.75 -9.80
CA LYS A 170 -23.37 12.99 -11.15
C LYS A 170 -24.61 13.89 -11.17
N LYS A 171 -25.46 13.85 -10.14
CA LYS A 171 -26.61 14.74 -10.02
C LYS A 171 -26.16 16.18 -9.72
N LYS A 172 -25.22 16.35 -8.80
CA LYS A 172 -24.66 17.67 -8.46
C LYS A 172 -23.99 18.33 -9.66
N GLU A 173 -23.15 17.58 -10.41
CA GLU A 173 -22.46 18.11 -11.60
C GLU A 173 -23.45 18.69 -12.62
N LYS A 174 -24.55 17.97 -12.88
CA LYS A 174 -25.61 18.41 -13.80
C LYS A 174 -26.46 19.59 -13.29
N GLU A 175 -26.49 19.84 -11.99
CA GLU A 175 -27.18 20.99 -11.39
C GLU A 175 -26.30 22.25 -11.37
N SER A 176 -24.98 22.07 -11.51
CA SER A 176 -23.98 23.14 -11.57
C SER A 176 -23.54 23.55 -12.99
N GLU A 177 -24.03 22.84 -14.02
CA GLU A 177 -23.97 23.22 -15.44
C GLU A 177 -25.23 23.98 -15.88
#